data_AF-A0A0B4RWT4-F1
#
_entry.id   AF-A0A0B4RWT4-F1
#
_cell.length_a   1.000
_cell.length_b   1.000
_cell.length_c   1.000
_cell.angle_alpha   90.00
_cell.angle_beta   90.00
_cell.angle_gamma   90.00
#
_symmetry.space_group_name_H-M   'P 1'
#
loop_
_entity.id
_entity.type
_entity.pdbx_description
1 polymer ?
#
loop_
_entity_poly.entity_id
_entity_poly.type
_entity_poly.pdbx_seq_one_letter_code
_entity_poly.pdbx_strand_id
1 'polypeptide(L)'
;ASAQAQLGLREGAAIAHGMELTRTLGNLPGNVCTPAYLGNTAKKLAREFKSLKVEVLERKQVEALGMGSFLSVARGSEEPLRFIVLRHAGKPAKKDKAGPVVLVGKGITFDAGGISLKPAATMDEMKYDMCGAASVLGT
;
A
#
# COMPACT_ATOMS: atom_id res chain seq x y z
N ALA A 1 -26.12 14.84 -20.77
CA ALA A 1 -26.05 14.63 -19.30
C ALA A 1 -25.69 15.96 -18.64
N SER A 2 -26.25 16.28 -17.47
CA SER A 2 -25.92 17.52 -16.73
C SER A 2 -24.45 17.51 -16.27
N ALA A 3 -23.88 18.69 -16.00
CA ALA A 3 -22.51 18.81 -15.49
C ALA A 3 -22.29 18.01 -14.20
N GLN A 4 -23.31 17.95 -13.33
CA GLN A 4 -23.28 17.17 -12.10
C GLN A 4 -23.25 15.66 -12.36
N ALA A 5 -24.02 15.17 -13.34
CA ALA A 5 -23.98 13.76 -13.71
C ALA A 5 -22.62 13.35 -14.30
N GLN A 6 -21.97 14.24 -15.07
CA GLN A 6 -20.62 14.00 -15.59
C GLN A 6 -19.57 13.98 -14.47
N LEU A 7 -19.69 14.87 -13.47
CA LEU A 7 -18.80 14.86 -12.30
C LEU A 7 -18.95 13.55 -11.52
N GLY A 8 -20.19 13.17 -11.19
CA GLY A 8 -20.46 11.93 -10.47
C GLY A 8 -19.96 10.68 -11.21
N LEU A 9 -20.07 10.64 -12.54
CA LEU A 9 -19.51 9.55 -13.34
C LEU A 9 -17.98 9.48 -13.22
N ARG A 10 -17.28 10.63 -13.24
CA ARG A 10 -15.82 10.67 -13.11
C ARG A 10 -15.35 10.22 -11.73
N GLU A 11 -16.00 10.71 -10.68
CA GLU A 11 -15.68 10.33 -9.29
C GLU A 11 -15.97 8.85 -9.04
N GLY A 12 -17.14 8.37 -9.48
CA GLY A 12 -17.51 6.96 -9.37
C GLY A 12 -16.56 6.03 -10.11
N ALA A 13 -16.12 6.41 -11.32
CA ALA A 13 -15.11 5.65 -12.05
C ALA A 13 -13.76 5.60 -11.32
N ALA A 14 -13.29 6.74 -10.78
CA ALA A 14 -12.05 6.78 -10.01
C ALA A 14 -12.11 5.90 -8.76
N ILE A 15 -13.21 5.94 -8.00
CA ILE A 15 -13.43 5.09 -6.84
C ILE A 15 -13.44 3.61 -7.25
N ALA A 16 -14.14 3.27 -8.34
CA ALA A 16 -14.21 1.89 -8.83
C ALA A 16 -12.83 1.34 -9.22
N HIS A 17 -11.98 2.13 -9.89
CA HIS A 17 -10.60 1.74 -10.21
C HIS A 17 -9.75 1.55 -8.96
N GLY A 18 -9.91 2.41 -7.94
CA GLY A 18 -9.25 2.25 -6.65
C GLY A 18 -9.64 0.96 -5.93
N MET A 19 -10.94 0.65 -5.92
CA MET A 19 -11.48 -0.60 -5.36
C MET A 19 -11.00 -1.82 -6.15
N GLU A 20 -10.94 -1.74 -7.48
CA GLU A 20 -10.43 -2.80 -8.34
C GLU A 20 -8.95 -3.10 -8.04
N LEU A 21 -8.11 -2.08 -7.93
CA LEU A 21 -6.70 -2.26 -7.55
C LEU A 21 -6.59 -2.91 -6.16
N THR A 22 -7.34 -2.40 -5.18
CA THR A 22 -7.36 -2.94 -3.82
C THR A 22 -7.73 -4.42 -3.80
N ARG A 23 -8.81 -4.79 -4.48
CA ARG A 23 -9.29 -6.18 -4.57
C ARG A 23 -8.31 -7.07 -5.33
N THR A 24 -7.73 -6.56 -6.41
CA THR A 24 -6.71 -7.28 -7.18
C THR A 24 -5.53 -7.64 -6.28
N LEU A 25 -4.97 -6.66 -5.57
CA LEU A 25 -3.82 -6.89 -4.69
C LEU A 25 -4.13 -7.83 -3.53
N GLY A 26 -5.31 -7.71 -2.90
CA GLY A 26 -5.72 -8.61 -1.82
C GLY A 26 -6.00 -10.04 -2.30
N ASN A 27 -6.54 -10.21 -3.52
CA ASN A 27 -6.89 -11.53 -4.05
C ASN A 27 -5.67 -12.33 -4.53
N LEU A 28 -4.61 -11.64 -4.96
CA LEU A 28 -3.35 -12.29 -5.35
C LEU A 28 -2.81 -13.13 -4.16
N PRO A 29 -2.30 -14.34 -4.41
CA PRO A 29 -1.78 -15.19 -3.34
C PRO A 29 -0.46 -14.64 -2.78
N GLY A 30 -0.13 -14.99 -1.54
CA GLY A 30 1.04 -14.45 -0.82
C GLY A 30 2.40 -14.75 -1.47
N ASN A 31 2.49 -15.80 -2.30
CA ASN A 31 3.68 -16.12 -3.10
C ASN A 31 3.83 -15.23 -4.35
N VAL A 32 2.81 -14.45 -4.71
CA VAL A 32 2.85 -13.50 -5.83
C VAL A 32 2.85 -12.06 -5.30
N CYS A 33 1.92 -11.73 -4.40
CA CYS A 33 1.78 -10.38 -3.84
C CYS A 33 2.78 -10.14 -2.70
N THR A 34 4.09 -10.24 -2.99
CA THR A 34 5.17 -10.03 -2.00
C THR A 34 5.39 -8.54 -1.69
N PRO A 35 6.18 -8.16 -0.67
CA PRO A 35 6.48 -6.76 -0.40
C PRO A 35 7.13 -6.05 -1.61
N ALA A 36 7.94 -6.79 -2.37
CA ALA A 36 8.51 -6.31 -3.63
C ALA A 36 7.43 -6.05 -4.70
N TYR A 37 6.41 -6.92 -4.79
CA TYR A 37 5.25 -6.72 -5.66
C TYR A 37 4.52 -5.42 -5.32
N LEU A 38 4.23 -5.15 -4.04
CA LEU A 38 3.60 -3.90 -3.61
C LEU A 38 4.47 -2.67 -3.94
N GLY A 39 5.78 -2.76 -3.70
CA GLY A 39 6.72 -1.68 -4.06
C GLY A 39 6.75 -1.40 -5.57
N ASN A 40 6.69 -2.45 -6.40
CA ASN A 40 6.65 -2.32 -7.85
C ASN A 40 5.29 -1.77 -8.34
N THR A 41 4.19 -2.16 -7.71
CA THR A 41 2.86 -1.58 -7.98
C THR A 41 2.86 -0.08 -7.68
N ALA A 42 3.41 0.35 -6.55
CA ALA A 42 3.54 1.77 -6.23
C ALA A 42 4.39 2.52 -7.27
N LYS A 43 5.53 1.94 -7.68
CA LYS A 43 6.37 2.51 -8.76
C LYS A 43 5.61 2.60 -10.09
N LYS A 44 4.76 1.63 -10.41
CA LYS A 44 3.91 1.66 -11.61
C LYS A 44 2.93 2.83 -11.56
N LEU A 45 2.25 3.03 -10.42
CA LEU A 45 1.35 4.18 -10.22
C LEU A 45 2.07 5.52 -10.42
N ALA A 46 3.30 5.68 -9.93
CA ALA A 46 4.08 6.91 -10.17
C ALA A 46 4.44 7.14 -11.66
N ARG A 47 4.55 6.09 -12.47
CA ARG A 47 4.77 6.22 -13.92
C ARG A 47 3.48 6.62 -14.65
N GLU A 48 2.35 6.14 -14.17
CA GLU A 48 1.03 6.42 -14.73
C GLU A 48 0.53 7.82 -14.37
N PHE A 49 0.75 8.24 -13.11
CA PHE A 49 0.27 9.51 -12.58
C PHE A 49 1.43 10.45 -12.25
N LYS A 50 1.60 11.49 -13.07
CA LYS A 50 2.65 12.52 -12.86
C LYS A 50 2.52 13.29 -11.55
N SER A 51 1.35 13.27 -10.91
CA SER A 51 1.12 13.87 -9.60
C SER A 51 1.66 13.02 -8.44
N LEU A 52 2.07 11.77 -8.69
CA LEU A 52 2.62 10.87 -7.68
C LEU A 52 4.15 10.85 -7.72
N LYS A 53 4.75 10.90 -6.53
CA LYS A 53 6.16 10.55 -6.30
C LYS A 53 6.21 9.36 -5.36
N VAL A 54 7.06 8.38 -5.68
CA VAL A 54 7.19 7.16 -4.89
C VAL A 54 8.63 6.93 -4.48
N GLU A 55 8.82 6.69 -3.20
CA GLU A 55 10.07 6.18 -2.63
C GLU A 55 9.80 4.80 -2.05
N VAL A 56 10.70 3.85 -2.32
CA VAL A 56 10.61 2.51 -1.78
C VAL A 56 11.91 2.22 -1.04
N LEU A 57 11.82 2.19 0.28
CA LEU A 57 12.94 1.96 1.18
C LEU A 57 13.12 0.45 1.37
N GLU A 58 14.37 0.03 1.33
CA GLU A 58 14.82 -1.32 1.56
C GLU A 58 15.50 -1.43 2.94
N ARG A 59 15.92 -2.66 3.30
CA ARG A 59 16.43 -2.99 4.63
C ARG A 59 17.47 -2.01 5.15
N LYS A 60 18.49 -1.66 4.36
CA LYS A 60 19.56 -0.73 4.78
C LYS A 60 19.04 0.66 5.14
N GLN A 61 18.10 1.20 4.36
CA GLN A 61 17.53 2.53 4.62
C GLN A 61 16.66 2.50 5.89
N VAL A 62 15.86 1.44 6.05
CA VAL A 62 15.01 1.22 7.22
C VAL A 62 15.85 1.03 8.50
N GLU A 63 16.98 0.31 8.41
CA GLU A 63 17.98 0.17 9.48
C GLU A 63 18.60 1.51 9.87
N ALA A 64 19.02 2.31 8.88
CA ALA A 64 19.60 3.63 9.12
C ALA A 64 18.60 4.59 9.80
N LEU A 65 17.29 4.41 9.56
CA LEU A 65 16.22 5.18 10.20
C LEU A 65 15.85 4.66 11.61
N GLY A 66 16.49 3.60 12.11
CA GLY A 66 16.26 3.07 13.46
C GLY A 66 14.88 2.41 13.64
N MET A 67 14.27 1.89 12.57
CA MET A 67 12.92 1.31 12.61
C MET A 67 12.90 -0.12 13.18
N GLY A 68 13.44 -0.31 14.39
CA GLY A 68 13.70 -1.62 15.00
C GLY A 68 12.49 -2.55 15.09
N SER A 69 11.31 -2.01 15.43
CA SER A 69 10.07 -2.81 15.51
C SER A 69 9.62 -3.33 14.13
N PHE A 70 9.76 -2.54 13.08
CA PHE A 70 9.44 -2.98 11.72
C PHE A 70 10.44 -4.03 11.23
N LEU A 71 11.73 -3.83 11.54
CA LEU A 71 12.80 -4.79 11.23
C LEU A 71 12.60 -6.13 11.94
N SER A 72 12.17 -6.13 13.20
CA SER A 72 11.97 -7.37 13.96
C SER A 72 10.87 -8.25 13.37
N VAL A 73 9.80 -7.65 12.82
CA VAL A 73 8.74 -8.41 12.13
C VAL A 73 9.26 -9.06 10.84
N ALA A 74 10.01 -8.32 10.04
CA ALA A 74 10.52 -8.80 8.76
C ALA A 74 11.69 -9.80 8.87
N ARG A 75 12.32 -9.92 10.04
CA ARG A 75 13.53 -10.73 10.23
C ARG A 75 13.33 -12.23 9.97
N GLY A 76 12.12 -12.73 10.18
CA GLY A 76 11.79 -14.14 9.99
C GLY A 76 11.47 -14.55 8.55
N SER A 77 11.44 -13.61 7.60
CA SER A 77 11.08 -13.87 6.21
C SER A 77 12.30 -13.85 5.29
N GLU A 78 12.31 -14.73 4.28
CA GLU A 78 13.24 -14.64 3.15
C GLU A 78 12.84 -13.50 2.19
N GLU A 79 11.55 -13.18 2.10
CA GLU A 79 11.07 -12.06 1.29
C GLU A 79 11.53 -10.73 1.91
N PRO A 80 12.29 -9.91 1.16
CA PRO A 80 12.87 -8.70 1.71
C PRO A 80 11.79 -7.63 1.92
N LEU A 81 11.81 -6.98 3.09
CA LEU A 81 10.90 -5.90 3.44
C LEU A 81 10.90 -4.77 2.41
N ARG A 82 9.79 -4.03 2.36
CA ARG A 82 9.69 -2.75 1.66
C ARG A 82 8.90 -1.77 2.53
N PHE A 83 9.41 -0.56 2.69
CA PHE A 83 8.66 0.56 3.26
C PHE A 83 8.38 1.56 2.16
N ILE A 84 7.10 1.74 1.83
CA ILE A 84 6.67 2.45 0.62
C ILE A 84 6.10 3.81 1.04
N VAL A 85 6.62 4.88 0.45
CA VAL A 85 6.13 6.24 0.63
C VAL A 85 5.63 6.77 -0.69
N LEU A 86 4.31 6.94 -0.81
CA LEU A 86 3.68 7.65 -1.93
C LEU A 86 3.33 9.08 -1.51
N ARG A 87 3.68 10.05 -2.34
CA ARG A 87 3.34 11.46 -2.15
C ARG A 87 2.57 11.95 -3.36
N HIS A 88 1.31 12.32 -3.14
CA HIS A 88 0.49 12.98 -4.15
C HIS A 88 0.63 14.50 -4.04
N ALA A 89 1.15 15.13 -5.09
CA ALA A 89 1.24 16.58 -5.19
C ALA A 89 -0.15 17.15 -5.48
N GLY A 90 -0.90 17.44 -4.42
CA GLY A 90 -2.12 18.24 -4.51
C GLY A 90 -1.84 19.70 -4.92
N LYS A 91 -2.90 20.49 -5.11
CA LYS A 91 -2.74 21.95 -5.32
C LYS A 91 -1.97 22.56 -4.13
N PRO A 92 -1.08 23.56 -4.36
CA PRO A 92 -0.36 24.22 -3.29
C PRO A 92 -1.32 24.64 -2.18
N ALA A 93 -1.03 24.24 -0.95
CA ALA A 93 -1.80 24.70 0.19
C ALA A 93 -1.74 26.24 0.24
N LYS A 94 -2.90 26.90 0.38
CA LYS A 94 -2.92 28.32 0.77
C LYS A 94 -2.18 28.44 2.10
N LYS A 95 -1.44 29.53 2.30
CA LYS A 95 -0.49 29.77 3.41
C LYS A 95 -1.01 29.43 4.83
N ASP A 96 -2.33 29.36 5.01
CA ASP A 96 -3.00 29.16 6.30
C ASP A 96 -3.60 27.75 6.49
N LYS A 97 -3.24 26.74 5.68
CA LYS A 97 -3.83 25.38 5.75
C LYS A 97 -2.96 24.34 6.43
N ALA A 98 -3.65 23.49 7.20
CA ALA A 98 -3.18 22.28 7.90
C ALA A 98 -2.25 21.39 7.04
N GLY A 99 -1.36 20.65 7.71
CA GLY A 99 -0.39 19.73 7.09
C GLY A 99 -1.02 18.65 6.19
N PRO A 100 -0.19 17.84 5.51
CA PRO A 100 -0.69 16.83 4.58
C PRO A 100 -1.56 15.79 5.30
N VAL A 101 -2.56 15.26 4.60
CA VAL A 101 -3.24 14.05 5.03
C VAL A 101 -2.29 12.88 4.82
N VAL A 102 -2.08 12.08 5.86
CA VAL A 102 -1.23 10.88 5.82
C VAL A 102 -2.11 9.66 6.00
N LEU A 103 -2.08 8.76 5.02
CA LEU A 103 -2.71 7.45 5.11
C LEU A 103 -1.62 6.41 5.38
N VAL A 104 -1.81 5.56 6.38
CA VAL A 104 -0.87 4.49 6.76
C VAL A 104 -1.56 3.15 6.63
N GLY A 105 -1.05 2.30 5.75
CA GLY A 105 -1.61 0.97 5.48
C GLY A 105 -0.70 -0.14 5.98
N LYS A 106 -1.26 -1.09 6.74
CA LYS A 106 -0.58 -2.35 7.09
C LYS A 106 -0.34 -3.16 5.80
N GLY A 107 0.91 -3.55 5.55
CA GLY A 107 1.33 -4.26 4.34
C GLY A 107 1.96 -5.63 4.62
N ILE A 108 1.39 -6.42 5.52
CA ILE A 108 1.87 -7.79 5.79
C ILE A 108 1.29 -8.71 4.72
N THR A 109 2.13 -9.12 3.77
CA THR A 109 1.69 -9.84 2.57
C THR A 109 1.28 -11.29 2.83
N PHE A 110 1.74 -11.85 3.95
CA PHE A 110 1.23 -13.08 4.52
C PHE A 110 1.57 -13.12 6.01
N ASP A 111 0.59 -13.40 6.87
CA ASP A 111 0.79 -13.49 8.32
C ASP A 111 0.58 -14.93 8.82
N ALA A 112 1.68 -15.67 8.94
CA ALA A 112 1.66 -16.99 9.59
C ALA A 112 1.58 -16.89 11.14
N GLY A 113 1.79 -15.71 11.73
CA GLY A 113 1.91 -15.47 13.17
C GLY A 113 3.36 -15.44 13.70
N GLY A 114 4.34 -15.91 12.91
CA GLY A 114 5.75 -16.01 13.33
C GLY A 114 5.98 -17.22 14.24
N ILE A 115 6.84 -17.07 15.26
CA ILE A 115 7.07 -18.13 16.27
C ILE A 115 5.76 -18.51 16.98
N SER A 116 4.89 -17.53 17.20
CA SER A 116 3.52 -17.72 17.67
C SER A 116 2.61 -18.10 16.49
N LEU A 117 2.87 -19.28 15.93
CA LEU A 117 2.25 -19.77 14.71
C LEU A 117 0.72 -19.86 14.84
N LYS A 118 0.00 -19.32 13.84
CA LYS A 118 -1.45 -19.44 13.77
C LYS A 118 -1.88 -20.89 13.45
N PRO A 119 -3.10 -21.31 13.84
CA PRO A 119 -3.70 -22.54 13.36
C PRO A 119 -3.91 -22.52 11.83
N ALA A 120 -3.92 -23.70 11.22
CA ALA A 120 -3.97 -23.83 9.76
C ALA A 120 -5.32 -23.43 9.12
N ALA A 121 -6.43 -23.58 9.83
CA ALA A 121 -7.79 -23.59 9.26
C ALA A 121 -8.21 -22.32 8.51
N THR A 122 -7.58 -21.18 8.77
CA THR A 122 -7.88 -19.88 8.11
C THR A 122 -6.61 -19.12 7.74
N MET A 123 -5.47 -19.81 7.70
CA MET A 123 -4.18 -19.16 7.44
C MET A 123 -4.07 -18.67 6.00
N ASP A 124 -4.80 -19.26 5.06
CA ASP A 124 -4.86 -18.83 3.67
C ASP A 124 -5.46 -17.42 3.52
N GLU A 125 -6.41 -17.04 4.37
CA GLU A 125 -6.99 -15.69 4.42
C GLU A 125 -5.97 -14.64 4.87
N MET A 126 -4.86 -15.03 5.49
CA MET A 126 -3.82 -14.09 5.94
C MET A 126 -3.04 -13.47 4.78
N LYS A 127 -3.30 -13.86 3.53
CA LYS A 127 -2.94 -13.06 2.35
C LYS A 127 -3.61 -11.68 2.34
N TYR A 128 -4.76 -11.52 3.00
CA TYR A 128 -5.48 -10.25 3.12
C TYR A 128 -4.92 -9.34 4.21
N ASP A 129 -3.87 -9.76 4.94
CA ASP A 129 -3.28 -8.97 6.03
C ASP A 129 -2.48 -7.73 5.55
N MET A 130 -2.45 -7.53 4.22
CA MET A 130 -1.95 -6.35 3.51
C MET A 130 -3.05 -5.46 2.91
N CYS A 131 -4.34 -5.78 3.14
CA CYS A 131 -5.46 -5.02 2.55
C CYS A 131 -5.46 -3.55 2.96
N GLY A 132 -4.87 -3.19 4.11
CA GLY A 132 -4.66 -1.79 4.48
C GLY A 132 -3.68 -1.06 3.56
N ALA A 133 -2.56 -1.69 3.20
CA ALA A 133 -1.65 -1.13 2.18
C ALA A 133 -2.30 -1.13 0.79
N ALA A 134 -3.08 -2.17 0.45
CA ALA A 134 -3.82 -2.22 -0.80
C ALA A 134 -4.82 -1.06 -0.93
N SER A 135 -5.58 -0.78 0.13
CA SER A 135 -6.54 0.34 0.12
C SER A 135 -5.86 1.69 0.04
N VAL A 136 -4.69 1.87 0.66
CA VAL A 136 -3.90 3.10 0.52
C VAL A 136 -3.40 3.28 -0.92
N LEU A 137 -2.98 2.22 -1.60
CA LEU A 137 -2.59 2.30 -3.02
C LEU A 137 -3.78 2.57 -3.95
N GLY A 138 -4.98 2.12 -3.57
CA GLY A 138 -6.21 2.37 -4.31
C GLY A 138 -6.85 3.74 -4.06
N THR A 139 -6.43 4.48 -3.03
CA THR A 139 -7.01 5.79 -2.65
C THR A 139 -6.21 6.94 -3.25
#